data_AF-A0A415IUW2-F1
#
_entry.id   AF-A0A415IUW2-F1
#
_cell.length_a   1.000
_cell.length_b   1.000
_cell.length_c   1.000
_cell.angle_alpha   90.00
_cell.angle_beta   90.00
_cell.angle_gamma   90.00
#
_symmetry.space_group_name_H-M   'P 1'
#
loop_
_entity.id
_entity.type
_entity.pdbx_description
1 polymer ?
#
loop_
_entity_poly.entity_id
_entity_poly.type
_entity_poly.pdbx_seq_one_letter_code
_entity_poly.pdbx_strand_id
1 'polypeptide(L)'
;MKVLIAGDFCDRYRVSESIKRKEFDRLFYDIKPIVESADYSIVNFEFPIVKGNESPIDKYGPCLKGQPESIDAVKYAGFKCVTLANNHILDQKDYNGKVTKLLLEQAGIDTVGFGSDINESSSILYKNIKGMLLAIINCCEHEFSIATEMKAGANPLNPIRQYYSILEARKKADYVLVIVHGGHEHYQLPSPRMQETYRFFIDVGADVVVNHHQHCYSGYEIYHDKPIFYGLGNFCFDIEPVRINDKWNYGYMVEISFERSISFRIIPYSQCEEEPTVTLLDLNAFEQSLKSINEIITDATKLKVSTDKYYGSSKKIVGFYLEPIQNRWIRAAQCRKLLPSLVSRKWLMQLFNLINCEAHRDKLLYYFEDMLGIQNKTIP
;
A
#
# COMPACT_ATOMS: atom_id res chain seq x y z
N MET A 1 12.52 -21.19 6.93
CA MET A 1 12.21 -19.93 7.64
C MET A 1 10.78 -19.56 7.30
N LYS A 2 9.94 -19.25 8.29
CA LYS A 2 8.56 -18.82 8.08
C LYS A 2 8.42 -17.31 8.31
N VAL A 3 8.01 -16.58 7.27
CA VAL A 3 7.77 -15.13 7.33
C VAL A 3 6.28 -14.88 7.15
N LEU A 4 5.65 -14.27 8.14
CA LEU A 4 4.24 -13.85 8.07
C LEU A 4 4.16 -12.38 7.65
N ILE A 5 3.28 -12.06 6.72
CA ILE A 5 3.03 -10.69 6.27
C ILE A 5 1.54 -10.41 6.38
N ALA A 6 1.19 -9.36 7.10
CA ALA A 6 -0.16 -8.85 7.28
C ALA A 6 -0.35 -7.52 6.54
N GLY A 7 -1.61 -7.17 6.30
CA GLY A 7 -2.01 -5.96 5.57
C GLY A 7 -1.90 -4.65 6.35
N ASP A 8 -2.76 -3.71 6.02
CA ASP A 8 -2.68 -2.33 6.53
C ASP A 8 -3.16 -2.20 7.98
N PHE A 9 -2.29 -1.68 8.86
CA PHE A 9 -2.61 -1.32 10.24
C PHE A 9 -2.72 0.20 10.36
N CYS A 10 -3.85 0.67 10.89
CA CYS A 10 -4.08 2.08 11.17
C CYS A 10 -4.77 2.32 12.52
N ASP A 11 -4.17 3.19 13.33
CA ASP A 11 -4.72 3.71 14.59
C ASP A 11 -5.85 4.70 14.32
N ARG A 12 -7.08 4.20 14.12
CA ARG A 12 -8.22 5.03 13.69
C ARG A 12 -9.52 4.64 14.40
N TYR A 13 -10.36 5.63 14.69
CA TYR A 13 -11.71 5.47 15.26
C TYR A 13 -11.79 4.46 16.42
N ARG A 14 -12.60 3.39 16.32
CA ARG A 14 -12.81 2.44 17.43
C ARG A 14 -11.51 1.71 17.78
N VAL A 15 -10.67 1.41 16.79
CA VAL A 15 -9.32 0.85 17.01
C VAL A 15 -8.47 1.80 17.85
N SER A 16 -8.49 3.10 17.56
CA SER A 16 -7.72 4.09 18.32
C SER A 16 -8.16 4.19 19.78
N GLU A 17 -9.47 4.13 20.04
CA GLU A 17 -10.00 4.09 21.41
C GLU A 17 -9.58 2.82 22.16
N SER A 18 -9.61 1.65 21.52
CA SER A 18 -9.12 0.40 22.14
C SER A 18 -7.61 0.42 22.38
N ILE A 19 -6.81 0.97 21.46
CA ILE A 19 -5.35 1.12 21.64
C ILE A 19 -5.07 2.04 22.84
N LYS A 20 -5.77 3.18 22.93
CA LYS A 20 -5.63 4.14 24.01
C LYS A 20 -5.94 3.54 25.38
N ARG A 21 -6.93 2.64 25.44
CA ARG A 21 -7.32 1.89 26.64
C ARG A 21 -6.45 0.65 26.89
N LYS A 22 -5.50 0.35 26.00
CA LYS A 22 -4.63 -0.84 26.03
C LYS A 22 -5.42 -2.16 25.97
N GLU A 23 -6.56 -2.16 25.30
CA GLU A 23 -7.40 -3.34 25.06
C GLU A 23 -6.83 -4.22 23.92
N PHE A 24 -5.52 -4.46 23.89
CA PHE A 24 -4.86 -5.13 22.76
C PHE A 24 -5.28 -6.60 22.59
N ASP A 25 -5.56 -7.28 23.70
CA ASP A 25 -6.08 -8.66 23.68
C ASP A 25 -7.40 -8.71 22.89
N ARG A 26 -8.32 -7.78 23.17
CA ARG A 26 -9.58 -7.66 22.43
C ARG A 26 -9.36 -7.47 20.92
N LEU A 27 -8.41 -6.63 20.53
CA LEU A 27 -8.11 -6.37 19.11
C LEU A 27 -7.58 -7.62 18.41
N PHE A 28 -6.74 -8.42 19.08
CA PHE A 28 -5.84 -9.38 18.42
C PHE A 28 -5.86 -10.82 18.97
N TYR A 29 -6.81 -11.17 19.84
CA TYR A 29 -6.83 -12.47 20.54
C TYR A 29 -6.69 -13.67 19.59
N ASP A 30 -7.43 -13.68 18.48
CA ASP A 30 -7.46 -14.79 17.51
C ASP A 30 -6.15 -14.94 16.72
N ILE A 31 -5.53 -13.80 16.40
CA ILE A 31 -4.42 -13.76 15.44
C ILE A 31 -3.05 -13.80 16.13
N LYS A 32 -2.95 -13.36 17.39
CA LYS A 32 -1.68 -13.26 18.13
C LYS A 32 -0.91 -14.58 18.15
N PRO A 33 -1.53 -15.75 18.43
CA PRO A 33 -0.82 -17.04 18.40
C PRO A 33 -0.23 -17.37 17.02
N ILE A 34 -0.90 -16.96 15.93
CA ILE A 34 -0.43 -17.18 14.56
C ILE A 34 0.78 -16.29 14.28
N VAL A 35 0.69 -15.00 14.61
CA VAL A 35 1.78 -14.04 14.42
C VAL A 35 3.02 -14.44 15.22
N GLU A 36 2.85 -14.87 16.48
CA GLU A 36 3.95 -15.32 17.34
C GLU A 36 4.59 -16.64 16.88
N SER A 37 3.85 -17.49 16.15
CA SER A 37 4.36 -18.76 15.62
C SER A 37 5.32 -18.59 14.45
N ALA A 38 5.32 -17.42 13.78
CA ALA A 38 6.20 -17.12 12.67
C ALA A 38 7.63 -16.80 13.13
N ASP A 39 8.63 -17.18 12.33
CA ASP A 39 10.02 -16.84 12.62
C ASP A 39 10.24 -15.33 12.51
N TYR A 40 9.54 -14.69 11.58
CA TYR A 40 9.53 -13.25 11.39
C TYR A 40 8.15 -12.78 10.90
N SER A 41 7.71 -11.61 11.35
CA SER A 41 6.35 -11.12 11.14
C SER A 41 6.38 -9.64 10.78
N ILE A 42 5.68 -9.29 9.70
CA ILE A 42 5.69 -7.97 9.06
C ILE A 42 4.24 -7.45 8.95
N VAL A 43 4.02 -6.18 9.23
CA VAL A 43 2.73 -5.49 9.02
C VAL A 43 2.97 -4.09 8.43
N ASN A 44 2.04 -3.56 7.64
CA ASN A 44 2.13 -2.19 7.16
C ASN A 44 1.65 -1.19 8.22
N PHE A 45 2.51 -0.24 8.59
CA PHE A 45 2.19 0.78 9.60
C PHE A 45 1.85 2.10 8.89
N GLU A 46 0.57 2.31 8.63
CA GLU A 46 0.10 3.29 7.64
C GLU A 46 -0.29 4.65 8.24
N PHE A 47 0.53 5.14 9.17
CA PHE A 47 0.31 6.44 9.80
C PHE A 47 1.56 6.89 10.55
N PRO A 48 1.74 8.21 10.76
CA PRO A 48 2.75 8.72 11.66
C PRO A 48 2.20 8.78 13.09
N ILE A 49 3.06 8.45 14.05
CA ILE A 49 2.86 8.72 15.48
C ILE A 49 3.05 10.21 15.74
N VAL A 50 2.08 10.82 16.39
CA VAL A 50 2.11 12.24 16.71
C VAL A 50 2.48 12.46 18.17
N LYS A 51 3.51 13.28 18.41
CA LYS A 51 3.80 13.86 19.73
C LYS A 51 3.57 15.37 19.68
N GLY A 52 2.39 15.81 20.10
CA GLY A 52 2.04 17.25 20.19
C GLY A 52 0.92 17.69 19.25
N ASN A 53 0.79 19.01 19.08
CA ASN A 53 -0.33 19.64 18.37
C ASN A 53 0.12 20.33 17.08
N GLU A 54 0.78 19.61 16.19
CA GLU A 54 1.11 20.14 14.87
C GLU A 54 -0.09 20.06 13.92
N SER A 55 -0.21 21.05 13.03
CA SER A 55 -1.13 20.95 11.90
C SER A 55 -0.62 19.93 10.89
N PRO A 56 -1.50 19.12 10.29
CA PRO A 56 -1.11 18.14 9.26
C PRO A 56 -0.58 18.83 8.00
N ILE A 57 0.02 18.04 7.10
CA ILE A 57 0.37 18.55 5.77
C ILE A 57 -0.88 18.91 4.97
N ASP A 58 -0.71 19.82 4.02
CA ASP A 58 -1.74 20.10 3.01
C ASP A 58 -1.62 19.02 1.91
N LYS A 59 -2.58 18.09 1.88
CA LYS A 59 -2.65 17.05 0.85
C LYS A 59 -4.09 16.80 0.37
N TYR A 60 -4.21 16.06 -0.73
CA TYR A 60 -5.49 15.50 -1.14
C TYR A 60 -5.69 14.15 -0.44
N GLY A 61 -6.92 13.87 0.02
CA GLY A 61 -7.22 12.68 0.83
C GLY A 61 -7.13 12.92 2.35
N PRO A 62 -7.42 11.91 3.17
CA PRO A 62 -7.43 12.03 4.63
C PRO A 62 -6.01 12.12 5.19
N CYS A 63 -5.79 12.97 6.19
CA CYS A 63 -4.56 12.96 6.98
C CYS A 63 -4.71 12.03 8.19
N LEU A 64 -3.93 10.95 8.20
CA LEU A 64 -3.89 9.95 9.27
C LEU A 64 -2.91 10.38 10.35
N LYS A 65 -3.10 9.83 11.54
CA LYS A 65 -2.26 10.02 12.72
C LYS A 65 -2.52 8.89 13.70
N GLY A 66 -1.52 8.55 14.50
CA GLY A 66 -1.69 7.64 15.63
C GLY A 66 -0.96 8.13 16.88
N GLN A 67 -1.17 7.39 17.96
CA GLN A 67 -0.60 7.61 19.27
C GLN A 67 0.58 6.65 19.55
N PRO A 68 1.50 7.00 20.47
CA PRO A 68 2.64 6.14 20.80
C PRO A 68 2.26 4.71 21.23
N GLU A 69 1.11 4.54 21.88
CA GLU A 69 0.57 3.24 22.32
C GLU A 69 0.29 2.28 21.16
N SER A 70 0.21 2.77 19.92
CA SER A 70 0.14 1.91 18.74
C SER A 70 1.37 1.02 18.56
N ILE A 71 2.54 1.44 19.07
CA ILE A 71 3.74 0.60 19.08
C ILE A 71 3.55 -0.58 20.03
N ASP A 72 2.94 -0.34 21.20
CA ASP A 72 2.62 -1.39 22.16
C ASP A 72 1.63 -2.39 21.57
N ALA A 73 0.65 -1.92 20.78
CA ALA A 73 -0.32 -2.75 20.09
C ALA A 73 0.35 -3.69 19.05
N VAL A 74 1.25 -3.14 18.21
CA VAL A 74 2.03 -3.92 17.22
C VAL A 74 2.92 -4.95 17.92
N LYS A 75 3.59 -4.55 19.00
CA LYS A 75 4.45 -5.43 19.79
C LYS A 75 3.66 -6.53 20.49
N TYR A 76 2.49 -6.20 21.05
CA TYR A 76 1.58 -7.15 21.68
C TYR A 76 1.08 -8.20 20.68
N ALA A 77 0.73 -7.79 19.46
CA ALA A 77 0.32 -8.71 18.39
C ALA A 77 1.45 -9.65 17.94
N GLY A 78 2.72 -9.34 18.27
CA GLY A 78 3.88 -10.19 17.96
C GLY A 78 4.60 -9.83 16.66
N PHE A 79 4.32 -8.67 16.06
CA PHE A 79 5.04 -8.21 14.87
C PHE A 79 6.46 -7.78 15.20
N LYS A 80 7.42 -8.21 14.37
CA LYS A 80 8.85 -7.94 14.54
C LYS A 80 9.36 -6.85 13.60
N CYS A 81 8.61 -6.55 12.54
CA CYS A 81 8.95 -5.54 11.55
C CYS A 81 7.71 -4.79 11.08
N VAL A 82 7.89 -3.52 10.73
CA VAL A 82 6.88 -2.73 10.03
C VAL A 82 7.41 -2.12 8.75
N THR A 83 6.55 -2.06 7.73
CA THR A 83 6.81 -1.27 6.53
C THR A 83 6.33 0.16 6.71
N LEU A 84 7.13 1.13 6.27
CA LEU A 84 6.87 2.56 6.40
C LEU A 84 6.83 3.30 5.06
N ALA A 85 7.20 2.66 3.94
CA ALA A 85 6.91 3.22 2.62
C ALA A 85 5.42 3.07 2.33
N ASN A 86 4.67 4.11 2.67
CA ASN A 86 3.27 4.28 2.34
C ASN A 86 2.97 5.77 2.13
N ASN A 87 1.79 6.08 1.62
CA ASN A 87 1.36 7.44 1.32
C ASN A 87 1.04 8.30 2.56
N HIS A 88 0.93 7.68 3.74
CA HIS A 88 0.48 8.35 4.96
C HIS A 88 1.58 8.68 5.96
N ILE A 89 2.79 8.11 5.84
CA ILE A 89 3.88 8.28 6.83
C ILE A 89 4.32 9.74 7.08
N LEU A 90 3.98 10.67 6.17
CA LEU A 90 4.26 12.11 6.31
C LEU A 90 3.01 12.97 6.55
N ASP A 91 1.85 12.39 6.83
CA ASP A 91 0.60 13.14 7.00
C ASP A 91 0.67 14.20 8.11
N GLN A 92 1.54 13.96 9.08
CA GLN A 92 1.80 14.84 10.22
C GLN A 92 3.21 15.43 10.13
N LYS A 93 3.71 15.64 8.91
CA LYS A 93 5.04 16.15 8.55
C LYS A 93 6.20 15.21 8.86
N ASP A 94 7.37 15.62 8.38
CA ASP A 94 8.64 14.92 8.45
C ASP A 94 9.10 14.62 9.88
N TYR A 95 8.90 15.55 10.82
CA TYR A 95 9.26 15.33 12.22
C TYR A 95 8.54 14.10 12.79
N ASN A 96 7.22 13.99 12.61
CA ASN A 96 6.45 12.87 13.15
C ASN A 96 6.77 11.55 12.43
N GLY A 97 7.05 11.58 11.11
CA GLY A 97 7.56 10.39 10.41
C GLY A 97 8.89 9.88 10.98
N LYS A 98 9.86 10.79 11.23
CA LYS A 98 11.15 10.44 11.87
C LYS A 98 10.99 9.94 13.30
N VAL A 99 10.13 10.59 14.09
CA VAL A 99 9.79 10.15 15.45
C VAL A 99 9.16 8.76 15.43
N THR A 100 8.28 8.48 14.47
CA THR A 100 7.66 7.16 14.30
C THR A 100 8.71 6.08 14.12
N LYS A 101 9.61 6.25 13.13
CA LYS A 101 10.73 5.32 12.89
C LYS A 101 11.58 5.12 14.15
N LEU A 102 11.99 6.20 14.80
CA LEU A 102 12.81 6.15 16.00
C LEU A 102 12.15 5.37 17.14
N LEU A 103 10.87 5.61 17.41
CA LEU A 103 10.16 4.95 18.51
C LEU A 103 9.94 3.45 18.23
N LEU A 104 9.68 3.07 16.98
CA LEU A 104 9.59 1.67 16.57
C LEU A 104 10.93 0.95 16.77
N GLU A 105 12.03 1.55 16.32
CA GLU A 105 13.39 1.00 16.49
C GLU A 105 13.76 0.88 17.98
N GLN A 106 13.44 1.88 18.80
CA GLN A 106 13.64 1.84 20.26
C GLN A 106 12.82 0.74 20.95
N ALA A 107 11.66 0.39 20.40
CA ALA A 107 10.82 -0.70 20.91
C ALA A 107 11.32 -2.10 20.49
N GLY A 108 12.37 -2.17 19.65
CA GLY A 108 12.93 -3.40 19.11
C GLY A 108 12.19 -3.92 17.87
N ILE A 109 11.45 -3.06 17.17
CA ILE A 109 10.73 -3.38 15.94
C ILE A 109 11.56 -2.89 14.74
N ASP A 110 11.90 -3.78 13.83
CA ASP A 110 12.64 -3.42 12.62
C ASP A 110 11.77 -2.55 11.70
N THR A 111 12.37 -1.59 10.99
CA THR A 111 11.65 -0.73 10.05
C THR A 111 12.29 -0.78 8.66
N VAL A 112 11.49 -0.56 7.61
CA VAL A 112 11.96 -0.49 6.22
C VAL A 112 11.11 0.48 5.40
N GLY A 113 11.72 1.15 4.42
CA GLY A 113 11.01 1.98 3.43
C GLY A 113 10.80 3.45 3.80
N PHE A 114 11.33 3.93 4.93
CA PHE A 114 11.32 5.34 5.31
C PHE A 114 12.70 5.81 5.78
N GLY A 115 13.05 7.06 5.48
CA GLY A 115 14.32 7.64 5.90
C GLY A 115 14.32 9.16 5.84
N SER A 116 15.41 9.76 6.29
CA SER A 116 15.65 11.21 6.33
C SER A 116 15.87 11.83 4.95
N ASP A 117 16.17 11.00 3.96
CA ASP A 117 16.34 11.31 2.56
C ASP A 117 16.10 10.07 1.68
N ILE A 118 16.28 10.22 0.37
CA ILE A 118 16.09 9.14 -0.61
C ILE A 118 17.08 7.98 -0.42
N ASN A 119 18.30 8.23 0.06
CA ASN A 119 19.29 7.17 0.26
C ASN A 119 18.92 6.33 1.47
N GLU A 120 18.61 6.98 2.61
CA GLU A 120 18.17 6.27 3.82
C GLU A 120 16.86 5.51 3.56
N SER A 121 15.86 6.14 2.96
CA SER A 121 14.55 5.50 2.70
C SER A 121 14.67 4.28 1.78
N SER A 122 15.59 4.30 0.81
CA SER A 122 15.85 3.18 -0.11
C SER A 122 16.73 2.06 0.47
N SER A 123 17.15 2.17 1.74
CA SER A 123 18.00 1.16 2.37
C SER A 123 17.31 -0.20 2.45
N ILE A 124 18.06 -1.25 2.11
CA ILE A 124 17.60 -2.64 2.17
C ILE A 124 17.75 -3.13 3.61
N LEU A 125 16.67 -3.65 4.18
CA LEU A 125 16.73 -4.32 5.48
C LEU A 125 17.21 -5.76 5.28
N TYR A 126 18.36 -6.10 5.87
CA TYR A 126 18.87 -7.48 5.89
C TYR A 126 18.62 -8.10 7.26
N LYS A 127 17.86 -9.19 7.32
CA LYS A 127 17.56 -9.91 8.57
C LYS A 127 18.03 -11.35 8.50
N ASN A 128 18.90 -11.74 9.43
CA ASN A 128 19.26 -13.14 9.62
C ASN A 128 18.19 -13.83 10.48
N ILE A 129 17.56 -14.86 9.94
CA ILE A 129 16.49 -15.62 10.59
C ILE A 129 16.82 -17.10 10.42
N LYS A 130 17.08 -17.80 11.53
CA LYS A 130 17.49 -19.21 11.54
C LYS A 130 18.67 -19.52 10.61
N GLY A 131 19.64 -18.60 10.52
CA GLY A 131 20.85 -18.79 9.72
C GLY A 131 20.71 -18.43 8.25
N MET A 132 19.52 -18.04 7.77
CA MET A 132 19.31 -17.54 6.41
C MET A 132 19.13 -16.02 6.42
N LEU A 133 19.71 -15.34 5.44
CA LEU A 133 19.63 -13.89 5.29
C LEU A 133 18.48 -13.54 4.34
N LEU A 134 17.47 -12.85 4.88
CA LEU A 134 16.37 -12.27 4.13
C LEU A 134 16.65 -10.78 3.87
N ALA A 135 16.61 -10.36 2.62
CA ALA A 135 16.58 -8.95 2.25
C ALA A 135 15.14 -8.48 2.01
N ILE A 136 14.79 -7.34 2.60
CA ILE A 136 13.46 -6.75 2.49
C ILE A 136 13.60 -5.37 1.87
N ILE A 137 12.89 -5.15 0.76
CA ILE A 137 12.80 -3.87 0.06
C ILE A 137 11.36 -3.41 0.15
N ASN A 138 11.13 -2.20 0.68
CA ASN A 138 9.80 -1.60 0.72
C ASN A 138 9.78 -0.27 -0.04
N CYS A 139 8.77 -0.08 -0.88
CA CYS A 139 8.55 1.13 -1.66
C CYS A 139 7.06 1.42 -1.85
N CYS A 140 6.69 2.66 -2.18
CA CYS A 140 5.30 3.05 -2.41
C CYS A 140 5.13 3.88 -3.68
N GLU A 141 3.94 3.83 -4.27
CA GLU A 141 3.56 4.73 -5.37
C GLU A 141 3.69 6.21 -4.95
N HIS A 142 3.88 7.07 -5.94
CA HIS A 142 4.21 8.47 -5.71
C HIS A 142 3.00 9.25 -5.17
N GLU A 143 3.09 9.72 -3.93
CA GLU A 143 2.12 10.64 -3.34
C GLU A 143 2.80 11.76 -2.55
N PHE A 144 2.13 12.32 -1.54
CA PHE A 144 2.63 13.44 -0.73
C PHE A 144 3.69 13.04 0.31
N SER A 145 4.08 11.76 0.38
CA SER A 145 5.00 11.21 1.39
C SER A 145 6.41 10.90 0.89
N ILE A 146 6.71 11.11 -0.39
CA ILE A 146 7.94 10.62 -1.04
C ILE A 146 9.21 11.35 -0.57
N ALA A 147 10.24 10.57 -0.25
CA ALA A 147 11.57 11.09 0.07
C ALA A 147 12.24 11.76 -1.13
N THR A 148 13.07 12.77 -0.87
CA THR A 148 13.93 13.41 -1.88
C THR A 148 15.37 13.40 -1.41
N GLU A 149 16.30 13.91 -2.21
CA GLU A 149 17.72 14.04 -1.83
C GLU A 149 17.93 14.83 -0.54
N MET A 150 17.01 15.73 -0.18
CA MET A 150 17.14 16.61 0.98
C MET A 150 15.97 16.54 1.96
N LYS A 151 15.00 15.65 1.73
CA LYS A 151 13.79 15.56 2.57
C LYS A 151 13.44 14.13 2.89
N ALA A 152 13.02 13.95 4.12
CA ALA A 152 12.55 12.67 4.63
C ALA A 152 11.27 12.23 3.91
N GLY A 153 11.05 10.93 3.89
CA GLY A 153 9.86 10.35 3.30
C GLY A 153 9.97 8.86 3.04
N ALA A 154 8.93 8.36 2.38
CA ALA A 154 8.83 7.00 1.88
C ALA A 154 9.72 6.78 0.65
N ASN A 155 10.25 5.57 0.53
CA ASN A 155 10.97 5.11 -0.66
C ASN A 155 10.01 5.03 -1.86
N PRO A 156 10.24 5.78 -2.95
CA PRO A 156 9.36 5.74 -4.10
C PRO A 156 9.48 4.45 -4.90
N LEU A 157 8.35 4.00 -5.44
CA LEU A 157 8.30 3.02 -6.51
C LEU A 157 8.87 3.67 -7.77
N ASN A 158 10.06 3.23 -8.14
CA ASN A 158 10.75 3.57 -9.36
C ASN A 158 11.47 2.29 -9.85
N PRO A 159 10.94 1.60 -10.87
CA PRO A 159 11.45 0.30 -11.29
C PRO A 159 12.96 0.25 -11.55
N ILE A 160 13.59 1.36 -11.96
CA ILE A 160 15.05 1.46 -12.14
C ILE A 160 15.78 1.41 -10.78
N ARG A 161 15.28 2.13 -9.77
CA ARG A 161 15.86 2.07 -8.41
C ARG A 161 15.69 0.68 -7.81
N GLN A 162 14.47 0.12 -7.89
CA GLN A 162 14.24 -1.24 -7.39
C GLN A 162 15.05 -2.30 -8.16
N TYR A 163 15.29 -2.13 -9.46
CA TYR A 163 16.20 -2.98 -10.22
C TYR A 163 17.59 -3.06 -9.56
N TYR A 164 18.22 -1.92 -9.26
CA TYR A 164 19.52 -1.89 -8.61
C TYR A 164 19.49 -2.45 -7.18
N SER A 165 18.46 -2.12 -6.39
CA SER A 165 18.31 -2.65 -5.03
C SER A 165 18.13 -4.17 -5.01
N ILE A 166 17.34 -4.74 -5.93
CA ILE A 166 17.13 -6.19 -6.03
C ILE A 166 18.45 -6.86 -6.44
N LEU A 167 19.19 -6.32 -7.43
CA LEU A 167 20.49 -6.86 -7.81
C LEU A 167 21.52 -6.80 -6.67
N GLU A 168 21.52 -5.74 -5.87
CA GLU A 168 22.38 -5.65 -4.68
C GLU A 168 21.99 -6.70 -3.63
N ALA A 169 20.69 -6.78 -3.32
CA ALA A 169 20.14 -7.71 -2.35
C ALA A 169 20.46 -9.16 -2.74
N ARG A 170 20.33 -9.51 -4.02
CA ARG A 170 20.63 -10.85 -4.54
C ARG A 170 22.07 -11.30 -4.39
N LYS A 171 23.02 -10.37 -4.36
CA LYS A 171 24.44 -10.69 -4.16
C LYS A 171 24.76 -11.05 -2.70
N LYS A 172 23.90 -10.65 -1.77
CA LYS A 172 24.18 -10.69 -0.33
C LYS A 172 23.24 -11.64 0.43
N ALA A 173 21.98 -11.74 0.02
CA ALA A 173 20.92 -12.44 0.74
C ALA A 173 20.51 -13.75 0.05
N ASP A 174 20.07 -14.71 0.85
CA ASP A 174 19.52 -15.98 0.37
C ASP A 174 18.17 -15.75 -0.31
N TYR A 175 17.34 -14.87 0.26
CA TYR A 175 16.04 -14.51 -0.28
C TYR A 175 15.83 -12.99 -0.35
N VAL A 176 15.07 -12.51 -1.34
CA VAL A 176 14.68 -11.10 -1.48
C VAL A 176 13.16 -10.99 -1.57
N LEU A 177 12.59 -10.30 -0.59
CA LEU A 177 11.19 -9.94 -0.49
C LEU A 177 11.02 -8.47 -0.89
N VAL A 178 10.15 -8.19 -1.85
CA VAL A 178 9.76 -6.83 -2.23
C VAL A 178 8.34 -6.58 -1.75
N ILE A 179 8.13 -5.51 -0.98
CA ILE A 179 6.82 -5.08 -0.50
C ILE A 179 6.50 -3.72 -1.13
N VAL A 180 5.42 -3.65 -1.89
CA VAL A 180 4.95 -2.44 -2.56
C VAL A 180 3.70 -1.92 -1.89
N HIS A 181 3.58 -0.61 -1.73
CA HIS A 181 2.37 0.04 -1.26
C HIS A 181 1.81 0.91 -2.39
N GLY A 182 0.81 0.39 -3.12
CA GLY A 182 0.23 1.10 -4.25
C GLY A 182 -0.91 0.34 -4.93
N GLY A 183 -1.45 0.95 -5.98
CA GLY A 183 -2.58 0.42 -6.73
C GLY A 183 -3.88 1.17 -6.51
N HIS A 184 -4.94 0.66 -7.12
CA HIS A 184 -6.23 1.36 -7.13
C HIS A 184 -7.00 1.04 -5.85
N GLU A 185 -7.24 2.05 -5.00
CA GLU A 185 -8.08 1.93 -3.81
C GLU A 185 -9.44 1.29 -4.15
N HIS A 186 -9.85 0.35 -3.30
CA HIS A 186 -11.11 -0.37 -3.40
C HIS A 186 -11.26 -1.21 -4.68
N TYR A 187 -10.19 -1.54 -5.38
CA TYR A 187 -10.22 -2.41 -6.56
C TYR A 187 -9.41 -3.68 -6.30
N GLN A 188 -10.07 -4.85 -6.34
CA GLN A 188 -9.47 -6.14 -5.95
C GLN A 188 -8.60 -6.79 -7.05
N LEU A 189 -8.33 -6.09 -8.15
CA LEU A 189 -7.47 -6.58 -9.22
C LEU A 189 -6.26 -5.65 -9.35
N PRO A 190 -5.07 -6.16 -9.70
CA PRO A 190 -3.96 -5.31 -10.09
C PRO A 190 -4.28 -4.61 -11.41
N SER A 191 -3.70 -3.42 -11.63
CA SER A 191 -3.65 -2.90 -13.00
C SER A 191 -2.65 -3.69 -13.83
N PRO A 192 -2.77 -3.70 -15.17
CA PRO A 192 -1.75 -4.30 -16.05
C PRO A 192 -0.34 -3.77 -15.76
N ARG A 193 -0.21 -2.47 -15.45
CA ARG A 193 1.06 -1.84 -15.03
C ARG A 193 1.62 -2.46 -13.73
N MET A 194 0.77 -2.68 -12.72
CA MET A 194 1.20 -3.34 -11.47
C MET A 194 1.68 -4.76 -11.74
N GLN A 195 0.92 -5.53 -12.53
CA GLN A 195 1.31 -6.89 -12.91
C GLN A 195 2.64 -6.92 -13.65
N GLU A 196 2.81 -6.07 -14.66
CA GLU A 196 4.07 -5.94 -15.42
C GLU A 196 5.24 -5.57 -14.49
N THR A 197 5.06 -4.59 -13.61
CA THR A 197 6.10 -4.13 -12.69
C THR A 197 6.51 -5.23 -11.70
N TYR A 198 5.54 -5.97 -11.16
CA TYR A 198 5.83 -6.99 -10.14
C TYR A 198 6.44 -8.26 -10.76
N ARG A 199 6.01 -8.63 -11.96
CA ARG A 199 6.69 -9.67 -12.76
C ARG A 199 8.12 -9.26 -13.10
N PHE A 200 8.36 -8.01 -13.48
CA PHE A 200 9.69 -7.49 -13.69
C PHE A 200 10.57 -7.61 -12.43
N PHE A 201 10.05 -7.33 -11.23
CA PHE A 201 10.81 -7.53 -10.00
C PHE A 201 11.22 -8.99 -9.77
N ILE A 202 10.33 -9.94 -10.08
CA ILE A 202 10.67 -11.37 -10.07
C ILE A 202 11.77 -11.69 -11.09
N ASP A 203 11.66 -11.19 -12.32
CA ASP A 203 12.64 -11.42 -13.41
C ASP A 203 14.04 -10.86 -13.08
N VAL A 204 14.11 -9.73 -12.37
CA VAL A 204 15.38 -9.15 -11.90
C VAL A 204 16.00 -9.97 -10.77
N GLY A 205 15.16 -10.65 -10.00
CA GLY A 205 15.60 -11.64 -9.04
C GLY A 205 14.75 -11.75 -7.80
N ALA A 206 13.77 -10.89 -7.51
CA ALA A 206 12.93 -11.02 -6.31
C ALA A 206 12.32 -12.44 -6.19
N ASP A 207 12.15 -12.93 -4.97
CA ASP A 207 11.60 -14.27 -4.71
C ASP A 207 10.11 -14.22 -4.42
N VAL A 208 9.67 -13.09 -3.86
CA VAL A 208 8.29 -12.82 -3.51
C VAL A 208 8.06 -11.33 -3.70
N VAL A 209 6.90 -10.98 -4.27
CA VAL A 209 6.38 -9.61 -4.24
C VAL A 209 5.05 -9.59 -3.48
N VAL A 210 4.88 -8.66 -2.56
CA VAL A 210 3.63 -8.46 -1.79
C VAL A 210 3.18 -7.01 -1.92
N ASN A 211 1.87 -6.78 -2.05
CA ASN A 211 1.30 -5.45 -2.18
C ASN A 211 0.29 -5.11 -1.06
N HIS A 212 0.28 -3.83 -0.68
CA HIS A 212 -0.62 -3.19 0.30
C HIS A 212 -1.45 -2.08 -0.37
N HIS A 213 -2.07 -1.14 0.38
CA HIS A 213 -2.73 0.09 -0.09
C HIS A 213 -4.17 -0.03 -0.62
N GLN A 214 -4.52 -1.11 -1.33
CA GLN A 214 -5.82 -1.15 -2.02
C GLN A 214 -7.04 -1.12 -1.06
N HIS A 215 -6.84 -1.31 0.25
CA HIS A 215 -7.87 -1.39 1.29
C HIS A 215 -9.03 -2.34 0.95
N CYS A 216 -8.70 -3.37 0.19
CA CYS A 216 -9.47 -4.57 -0.06
C CYS A 216 -8.48 -5.65 -0.46
N TYR A 217 -8.73 -6.89 -0.07
CA TYR A 217 -7.88 -7.98 -0.52
C TYR A 217 -7.97 -8.18 -2.04
N SER A 218 -6.86 -8.57 -2.61
CA SER A 218 -6.68 -8.92 -4.02
C SER A 218 -6.11 -10.33 -4.12
N GLY A 219 -6.09 -10.87 -5.32
CA GLY A 219 -5.57 -12.20 -5.59
C GLY A 219 -4.05 -12.27 -5.63
N TYR A 220 -3.55 -13.42 -6.06
CA TYR A 220 -2.15 -13.69 -6.28
C TYR A 220 -1.95 -14.47 -7.59
N GLU A 221 -0.72 -14.49 -8.08
CA GLU A 221 -0.29 -15.40 -9.15
C GLU A 221 1.03 -16.07 -8.80
N ILE A 222 1.32 -17.20 -9.46
CA ILE A 222 2.64 -17.83 -9.45
C ILE A 222 3.28 -17.54 -10.80
N TYR A 223 4.33 -16.72 -10.79
CA TYR A 223 5.08 -16.33 -11.97
C TYR A 223 6.51 -16.83 -11.84
N HIS A 224 6.96 -17.68 -12.77
CA HIS A 224 8.26 -18.36 -12.71
C HIS A 224 8.53 -19.03 -11.34
N ASP A 225 7.57 -19.84 -10.87
CA ASP A 225 7.59 -20.56 -9.60
C ASP A 225 7.68 -19.68 -8.34
N LYS A 226 7.42 -18.38 -8.48
CA LYS A 226 7.50 -17.40 -7.40
C LYS A 226 6.17 -16.68 -7.20
N PRO A 227 5.71 -16.52 -5.95
CA PRO A 227 4.40 -15.92 -5.69
C PRO A 227 4.46 -14.38 -5.74
N ILE A 228 3.43 -13.80 -6.34
CA ILE A 228 3.14 -12.37 -6.35
C ILE A 228 1.75 -12.16 -5.72
N PHE A 229 1.67 -11.46 -4.59
CA PHE A 229 0.42 -11.12 -3.91
C PHE A 229 0.06 -9.67 -4.21
N TYR A 230 -1.09 -9.43 -4.85
CA TYR A 230 -1.45 -8.10 -5.34
C TYR A 230 -2.16 -7.22 -4.33
N GLY A 231 -2.53 -7.73 -3.15
CA GLY A 231 -3.18 -6.95 -2.11
C GLY A 231 -3.63 -7.83 -0.97
N LEU A 232 -3.14 -7.58 0.25
CA LEU A 232 -3.53 -8.35 1.44
C LEU A 232 -4.82 -7.84 2.10
N GLY A 233 -5.27 -6.63 1.75
CA GLY A 233 -6.36 -5.93 2.42
C GLY A 233 -5.92 -5.21 3.70
N ASN A 234 -6.88 -4.71 4.46
CA ASN A 234 -6.60 -4.09 5.75
C ASN A 234 -6.43 -5.17 6.81
N PHE A 235 -5.43 -5.03 7.67
CA PHE A 235 -5.25 -5.89 8.84
C PHE A 235 -6.08 -5.43 10.04
N CYS A 236 -5.94 -4.15 10.41
CA CYS A 236 -6.74 -3.54 11.47
C CYS A 236 -6.78 -2.04 11.20
N PHE A 237 -7.84 -1.62 10.51
CA PHE A 237 -8.02 -0.28 9.96
C PHE A 237 -9.52 0.04 9.97
N ASP A 238 -9.95 0.80 10.97
CA ASP A 238 -11.36 1.18 11.11
C ASP A 238 -11.72 2.42 10.28
N ILE A 239 -13.00 2.56 9.92
CA ILE A 239 -13.51 3.69 9.14
C ILE A 239 -14.87 4.19 9.65
N GLU A 240 -15.16 5.45 9.35
CA GLU A 240 -16.45 6.08 9.63
C GLU A 240 -17.06 6.62 8.33
N PRO A 241 -18.34 6.31 8.03
CA PRO A 241 -19.23 5.43 8.80
C PRO A 241 -18.77 3.96 8.79
N VAL A 242 -19.09 3.23 9.86
CA VAL A 242 -18.77 1.80 10.00
C VAL A 242 -19.33 1.02 8.82
N ARG A 243 -18.50 0.12 8.28
CA ARG A 243 -18.90 -0.83 7.24
C ARG A 243 -18.93 -2.24 7.81
N ILE A 244 -19.94 -3.00 7.39
CA ILE A 244 -20.16 -4.40 7.77
C ILE A 244 -20.32 -5.17 6.47
N ASN A 245 -19.67 -6.32 6.35
CA ASN A 245 -19.68 -7.13 5.13
C ASN A 245 -19.26 -6.35 3.87
N ASP A 246 -18.33 -5.41 4.02
CA ASP A 246 -17.71 -4.68 2.91
C ASP A 246 -16.32 -5.25 2.64
N LYS A 247 -15.84 -5.14 1.39
CA LYS A 247 -14.47 -5.53 1.02
C LYS A 247 -13.37 -4.87 1.86
N TRP A 248 -13.67 -3.72 2.49
CA TRP A 248 -12.80 -3.06 3.47
C TRP A 248 -12.49 -3.91 4.70
N ASN A 249 -13.48 -4.72 5.11
CA ASN A 249 -13.41 -5.54 6.32
C ASN A 249 -12.65 -6.84 6.10
N TYR A 250 -12.41 -7.25 4.85
CA TYR A 250 -11.84 -8.56 4.54
C TYR A 250 -10.39 -8.47 4.08
N GLY A 251 -9.56 -9.36 4.63
CA GLY A 251 -8.13 -9.43 4.37
C GLY A 251 -7.59 -10.84 4.54
N TYR A 252 -6.30 -11.02 4.23
CA TYR A 252 -5.58 -12.23 4.59
C TYR A 252 -4.14 -11.94 4.94
N MET A 253 -3.60 -12.73 5.87
CA MET A 253 -2.15 -12.80 6.09
C MET A 253 -1.59 -13.88 5.17
N VAL A 254 -0.35 -13.69 4.74
CA VAL A 254 0.39 -14.72 4.02
C VAL A 254 1.57 -15.19 4.88
N GLU A 255 1.61 -16.48 5.18
CA GLU A 255 2.78 -17.13 5.78
C GLU A 255 3.60 -17.78 4.68
N ILE A 256 4.79 -17.26 4.44
CA ILE A 256 5.71 -17.73 3.40
C ILE A 256 6.77 -18.60 4.03
N SER A 257 6.91 -19.83 3.52
CA SER A 257 7.95 -20.77 3.91
C SER A 257 9.09 -20.69 2.90
N PHE A 258 10.20 -20.11 3.34
CA PHE A 258 11.46 -20.09 2.62
C PHE A 258 12.27 -21.33 2.97
N GLU A 259 12.30 -22.27 2.03
CA GLU A 259 13.05 -23.53 2.04
C GLU A 259 13.67 -23.73 0.63
N ARG A 260 14.02 -24.96 0.24
CA ARG A 260 14.51 -25.23 -1.13
C ARG A 260 13.55 -24.74 -2.22
N SER A 261 12.25 -24.81 -1.95
CA SER A 261 11.17 -24.23 -2.74
C SER A 261 10.37 -23.28 -1.88
N ILE A 262 9.88 -22.20 -2.47
CA ILE A 262 9.00 -21.25 -1.78
C ILE A 262 7.58 -21.82 -1.81
N SER A 263 6.97 -21.91 -0.64
CA SER A 263 5.54 -22.23 -0.49
C SER A 263 4.90 -21.22 0.44
N PHE A 264 3.57 -21.16 0.46
CA PHE A 264 2.85 -20.25 1.33
C PHE A 264 1.52 -20.82 1.79
N ARG A 265 1.01 -20.23 2.88
CA ARG A 265 -0.33 -20.47 3.42
C ARG A 265 -1.05 -19.14 3.56
N ILE A 266 -2.30 -19.10 3.08
CA ILE A 266 -3.23 -17.98 3.24
C ILE A 266 -3.97 -18.15 4.56
N ILE A 267 -4.09 -17.06 5.33
CA ILE A 267 -4.79 -17.04 6.61
C ILE A 267 -5.80 -15.88 6.57
N PRO A 268 -7.06 -16.15 6.18
CA PRO A 268 -8.06 -15.10 5.99
C PRO A 268 -8.65 -14.63 7.31
N TYR A 269 -9.06 -13.37 7.34
CA TYR A 269 -9.68 -12.74 8.50
C TYR A 269 -10.68 -11.65 8.06
N SER A 270 -11.59 -11.30 8.98
CA SER A 270 -12.33 -10.05 8.94
C SER A 270 -11.82 -9.09 10.01
N GLN A 271 -11.97 -7.79 9.77
CA GLN A 271 -11.52 -6.73 10.66
C GLN A 271 -12.54 -5.60 10.74
N CYS A 272 -12.71 -5.05 11.95
CA CYS A 272 -13.54 -3.88 12.23
C CYS A 272 -14.97 -3.96 11.67
N GLU A 273 -15.62 -5.12 11.74
CA GLU A 273 -17.04 -5.27 11.42
C GLU A 273 -17.89 -4.61 12.53
N GLU A 274 -18.66 -5.40 13.28
CA GLU A 274 -19.46 -4.89 14.41
C GLU A 274 -18.56 -4.37 15.55
N GLU A 275 -17.44 -5.06 15.78
CA GLU A 275 -16.45 -4.75 16.81
C GLU A 275 -15.08 -4.45 16.17
N PRO A 276 -14.21 -3.64 16.80
CA PRO A 276 -12.89 -3.31 16.28
C PRO A 276 -11.88 -4.47 16.46
N THR A 277 -12.26 -5.70 16.14
CA THR A 277 -11.42 -6.90 16.31
C THR A 277 -10.92 -7.40 14.97
N VAL A 278 -9.85 -8.21 14.99
CA VAL A 278 -9.41 -9.02 13.86
C VAL A 278 -9.75 -10.48 14.16
N THR A 279 -10.63 -11.07 13.35
CA THR A 279 -11.23 -12.39 13.61
C THR A 279 -10.97 -13.31 12.42
N LEU A 280 -10.52 -14.54 12.69
CA LEU A 280 -10.21 -15.50 11.64
C LEU A 280 -11.46 -15.96 10.89
N LEU A 281 -11.33 -16.15 9.59
CA LEU A 281 -12.41 -16.66 8.74
C LEU A 281 -12.19 -18.13 8.38
N ASP A 282 -13.29 -18.81 8.04
CA ASP A 282 -13.22 -20.12 7.40
C ASP A 282 -12.55 -20.00 6.02
N LEU A 283 -11.58 -20.87 5.77
CA LEU A 283 -10.75 -20.81 4.58
C LEU A 283 -11.53 -21.16 3.30
N ASN A 284 -12.52 -22.06 3.37
CA ASN A 284 -13.18 -22.59 2.17
C ASN A 284 -13.92 -21.54 1.35
N ALA A 285 -14.69 -20.66 2.01
CA ALA A 285 -15.42 -19.60 1.32
C ALA A 285 -14.48 -18.54 0.75
N PHE A 286 -13.41 -18.22 1.50
CA PHE A 286 -12.41 -17.25 1.08
C PHE A 286 -11.60 -17.73 -0.14
N GLU A 287 -11.24 -19.02 -0.16
CA GLU A 287 -10.52 -19.66 -1.28
C GLU A 287 -11.31 -19.60 -2.59
N GLN A 288 -12.64 -19.74 -2.57
CA GLN A 288 -13.46 -19.61 -3.77
C GLN A 288 -13.43 -18.18 -4.34
N SER A 289 -13.47 -17.17 -3.47
CA SER A 289 -13.32 -15.78 -3.87
C SER A 289 -11.93 -15.51 -4.47
N LEU A 290 -10.87 -15.95 -3.78
CA LEU A 290 -9.50 -15.83 -4.28
C LEU A 290 -9.31 -16.53 -5.63
N LYS A 291 -9.84 -17.75 -5.79
CA LYS A 291 -9.77 -18.48 -7.05
C LYS A 291 -10.38 -17.67 -8.20
N SER A 292 -11.55 -17.09 -7.98
CA SER A 292 -12.25 -16.27 -8.98
C SER A 292 -11.43 -15.03 -9.38
N ILE A 293 -10.77 -14.39 -8.40
CA ILE A 293 -9.89 -13.24 -8.65
C ILE A 293 -8.62 -13.69 -9.40
N ASN A 294 -7.99 -14.79 -8.98
CA ASN A 294 -6.77 -15.34 -9.60
C ASN A 294 -7.00 -15.77 -11.06
N GLU A 295 -8.18 -16.30 -11.39
CA GLU A 295 -8.58 -16.64 -12.77
C GLU A 295 -8.63 -15.41 -13.69
N ILE A 296 -8.92 -14.22 -13.15
CA ILE A 296 -8.87 -12.97 -13.91
C ILE A 296 -7.43 -12.46 -14.00
N ILE A 297 -6.68 -12.50 -12.91
CA ILE A 297 -5.27 -12.02 -12.85
C ILE A 297 -4.39 -12.77 -13.85
N THR A 298 -4.55 -14.09 -13.93
CA THR A 298 -3.71 -14.95 -14.78
C THR A 298 -4.07 -14.89 -16.27
N ASP A 299 -5.22 -14.29 -16.61
CA ASP A 299 -5.68 -14.11 -17.99
C ASP A 299 -5.57 -12.63 -18.38
N ALA A 300 -4.54 -12.30 -19.17
CA ALA A 300 -4.26 -10.92 -19.59
C ALA A 300 -5.46 -10.23 -20.28
N THR A 301 -6.28 -10.99 -21.00
CA THR A 301 -7.46 -10.44 -21.69
C THR A 301 -8.55 -10.10 -20.68
N LYS A 302 -8.86 -11.04 -19.77
CA LYS A 302 -9.86 -10.79 -18.71
C LYS A 302 -9.43 -9.67 -17.78
N LEU A 303 -8.15 -9.61 -17.43
CA LEU A 303 -7.59 -8.55 -16.60
C LEU A 303 -7.76 -7.18 -17.27
N LYS A 304 -7.40 -7.08 -18.56
CA LYS A 304 -7.57 -5.85 -19.33
C LYS A 304 -9.03 -5.43 -19.41
N VAL A 305 -9.94 -6.34 -19.77
CA VAL A 305 -11.38 -6.05 -19.86
C VAL A 305 -11.95 -5.57 -18.52
N SER A 306 -11.56 -6.21 -17.42
CA SER A 306 -11.99 -5.83 -16.07
C SER A 306 -11.44 -4.46 -15.67
N THR A 307 -10.20 -4.17 -16.06
CA THR A 307 -9.52 -2.89 -15.79
C THR A 307 -10.15 -1.75 -16.58
N ASP A 308 -10.39 -1.94 -17.88
CA ASP A 308 -11.03 -0.94 -18.75
C ASP A 308 -12.45 -0.61 -18.24
N LYS A 309 -13.20 -1.63 -17.79
CA LYS A 309 -14.51 -1.43 -17.16
C LYS A 309 -14.40 -0.59 -15.88
N TYR A 310 -13.42 -0.89 -15.03
CA TYR A 310 -13.16 -0.12 -13.80
C TYR A 310 -12.80 1.34 -14.11
N TYR A 311 -11.86 1.59 -15.04
CA TYR A 311 -11.50 2.95 -15.46
C TYR A 311 -12.68 3.69 -16.10
N GLY A 312 -13.49 2.99 -16.89
CA GLY A 312 -14.75 3.49 -17.45
C GLY A 312 -15.71 4.06 -16.40
N SER A 313 -15.81 3.41 -15.24
CA SER A 313 -16.68 3.87 -14.14
C SER A 313 -16.23 5.19 -13.51
N SER A 314 -14.94 5.53 -13.62
CA SER A 314 -14.35 6.75 -13.03
C SER A 314 -14.27 7.93 -14.01
N LYS A 315 -14.61 7.74 -15.30
CA LYS A 315 -14.48 8.77 -16.35
C LYS A 315 -15.11 10.11 -16.00
N LYS A 316 -16.33 10.10 -15.44
CA LYS A 316 -17.04 11.34 -15.06
C LYS A 316 -16.28 12.14 -14.01
N ILE A 317 -15.70 11.45 -13.02
CA ILE A 317 -14.95 12.08 -11.93
C ILE A 317 -13.63 12.63 -12.48
N VAL A 318 -12.92 11.87 -13.31
CA VAL A 318 -11.68 12.32 -13.95
C VAL A 318 -11.91 13.53 -14.86
N GLY A 319 -12.98 13.50 -15.67
CA GLY A 319 -13.38 14.62 -16.53
C GLY A 319 -13.64 15.90 -15.74
N PHE A 320 -14.33 15.81 -14.59
CA PHE A 320 -14.58 16.96 -13.71
C PHE A 320 -13.28 17.65 -13.25
N TYR A 321 -12.23 16.89 -12.94
CA TYR A 321 -10.94 17.47 -12.55
C TYR A 321 -10.27 18.25 -13.70
N LEU A 322 -10.55 17.87 -14.94
CA LEU A 322 -10.00 18.44 -16.17
C LEU A 322 -10.92 19.49 -16.81
N GLU A 323 -11.97 19.95 -16.12
CA GLU A 323 -12.84 21.05 -16.57
C GLU A 323 -12.41 22.41 -15.98
N PRO A 324 -11.51 23.17 -16.63
CA PRO A 324 -11.20 24.55 -16.24
C PRO A 324 -11.90 25.52 -17.18
N ILE A 325 -13.23 25.65 -17.16
CA ILE A 325 -14.07 26.50 -18.04
C ILE A 325 -13.27 27.14 -19.21
N GLN A 326 -13.08 26.37 -20.29
CA GLN A 326 -12.22 26.79 -21.40
C GLN A 326 -13.03 27.61 -22.42
N ASN A 327 -13.03 28.93 -22.25
CA ASN A 327 -13.51 29.88 -23.25
C ASN A 327 -12.41 30.91 -23.57
N ARG A 328 -12.11 31.14 -24.85
CA ARG A 328 -11.10 32.12 -25.30
C ARG A 328 -11.28 33.52 -24.71
N TRP A 329 -12.53 33.91 -24.41
CA TRP A 329 -12.85 35.20 -23.81
C TRP A 329 -12.46 35.25 -22.32
N ILE A 330 -12.67 34.16 -21.58
CA ILE A 330 -12.29 34.03 -20.17
C ILE A 330 -10.77 34.01 -20.05
N ARG A 331 -10.07 33.29 -20.93
CA ARG A 331 -8.61 33.28 -21.00
C ARG A 331 -8.03 34.67 -21.31
N ALA A 332 -8.60 35.38 -22.29
CA ALA A 332 -8.17 36.74 -22.62
C ALA A 332 -8.42 37.73 -21.47
N ALA A 333 -9.53 37.60 -20.75
CA ALA A 333 -9.83 38.41 -19.57
C ALA A 333 -8.87 38.12 -18.40
N GLN A 334 -8.52 36.86 -18.15
CA GLN A 334 -7.53 36.47 -17.14
C GLN A 334 -6.12 36.98 -17.48
N CYS A 335 -5.67 36.85 -18.74
CA CYS A 335 -4.38 37.41 -19.18
C CYS A 335 -4.31 38.94 -19.03
N ARG A 336 -5.45 39.62 -19.10
CA ARG A 336 -5.58 41.08 -18.90
C ARG A 336 -5.87 41.48 -17.44
N LYS A 337 -5.83 40.52 -16.49
CA LYS A 337 -6.17 40.72 -15.07
C LYS A 337 -7.60 41.24 -14.81
N LEU A 338 -8.52 41.03 -15.74
CA LEU A 338 -9.93 41.43 -15.64
C LEU A 338 -10.80 40.37 -14.92
N LEU A 339 -10.31 39.14 -14.80
CA LEU A 339 -10.92 38.06 -14.02
C LEU A 339 -9.84 37.36 -13.20
N PRO A 340 -10.12 36.97 -11.94
CA PRO A 340 -9.21 36.15 -11.15
C PRO A 340 -9.04 34.77 -11.78
N SER A 341 -7.93 34.12 -11.45
CA SER A 341 -7.74 32.70 -11.79
C SER A 341 -8.82 31.87 -11.11
N LEU A 342 -9.49 31.01 -11.87
CA LEU A 342 -10.42 30.00 -11.32
C LEU A 342 -9.69 28.79 -10.74
N VAL A 343 -8.36 28.74 -10.91
CA VAL A 343 -7.47 27.70 -10.43
C VAL A 343 -7.21 27.91 -8.93
N SER A 344 -7.88 27.12 -8.10
CA SER A 344 -7.60 27.07 -6.67
C SER A 344 -6.37 26.21 -6.36
N ARG A 345 -5.70 26.46 -5.23
CA ARG A 345 -4.61 25.61 -4.72
C ARG A 345 -5.05 24.14 -4.58
N LYS A 346 -6.27 23.91 -4.08
CA LYS A 346 -6.87 22.56 -3.98
C LYS A 346 -6.99 21.88 -5.35
N TRP A 347 -7.40 22.60 -6.38
CA TRP A 347 -7.47 22.07 -7.75
C TRP A 347 -6.09 21.74 -8.31
N LEU A 348 -5.08 22.60 -8.07
CA LEU A 348 -3.68 22.30 -8.46
C LEU A 348 -3.15 21.04 -7.79
N MET A 349 -3.44 20.83 -6.51
CA MET A 349 -3.03 19.62 -5.79
C MET A 349 -3.73 18.37 -6.32
N GLN A 350 -5.01 18.46 -6.68
CA GLN A 350 -5.73 17.36 -7.32
C GLN A 350 -5.11 17.00 -8.67
N LEU A 351 -4.87 17.99 -9.54
CA LEU A 351 -4.21 17.76 -10.83
C LEU A 351 -2.80 17.18 -10.68
N PHE A 352 -2.03 17.70 -9.73
CA PHE A 352 -0.70 17.17 -9.43
C PHE A 352 -0.79 15.69 -9.01
N ASN A 353 -1.71 15.34 -8.11
CA ASN A 353 -1.90 13.96 -7.69
C ASN A 353 -2.32 13.04 -8.85
N LEU A 354 -3.20 13.52 -9.75
CA LEU A 354 -3.61 12.76 -10.94
C LEU A 354 -2.45 12.40 -11.88
N ILE A 355 -1.41 13.23 -11.93
CA ILE A 355 -0.25 13.02 -12.80
C ILE A 355 0.84 12.23 -12.07
N ASN A 356 1.07 12.56 -10.79
CA ASN A 356 2.19 12.05 -10.01
C ASN A 356 1.93 10.62 -9.50
N CYS A 357 0.75 10.34 -8.97
CA CYS A 357 0.37 9.01 -8.50
C CYS A 357 0.08 8.08 -9.69
N GLU A 358 0.76 6.93 -9.74
CA GLU A 358 0.65 5.99 -10.85
C GLU A 358 -0.78 5.44 -11.02
N ALA A 359 -1.46 5.05 -9.93
CA ALA A 359 -2.85 4.60 -10.01
C ALA A 359 -3.79 5.70 -10.55
N HIS A 360 -3.66 6.94 -10.08
CA HIS A 360 -4.46 8.03 -10.63
C HIS A 360 -4.13 8.34 -12.10
N ARG A 361 -2.85 8.24 -12.47
CA ARG A 361 -2.37 8.46 -13.84
C ARG A 361 -2.91 7.42 -14.81
N ASP A 362 -3.01 6.15 -14.41
CA ASP A 362 -3.61 5.08 -15.23
C ASP A 362 -5.04 5.47 -15.65
N LYS A 363 -5.87 5.95 -14.71
CA LYS A 363 -7.24 6.41 -14.98
C LYS A 363 -7.27 7.64 -15.88
N LEU A 364 -6.34 8.57 -15.69
CA LEU A 364 -6.23 9.80 -16.48
C LEU A 364 -5.86 9.49 -17.95
N LEU A 365 -4.90 8.61 -18.18
CA LEU A 365 -4.50 8.18 -19.52
C LEU A 365 -5.66 7.49 -20.23
N TYR A 366 -6.34 6.56 -19.56
CA TYR A 366 -7.52 5.89 -20.10
C TYR A 366 -8.64 6.87 -20.49
N TYR A 367 -8.89 7.91 -19.67
CA TYR A 367 -9.85 8.96 -20.00
C TYR A 367 -9.46 9.70 -21.29
N PHE A 368 -8.19 10.08 -21.44
CA PHE A 368 -7.73 10.77 -22.65
C PHE A 368 -7.83 9.88 -23.90
N GLU A 369 -7.40 8.61 -23.82
CA GLU A 369 -7.48 7.67 -24.93
C GLU A 369 -8.92 7.48 -25.41
N ASP A 370 -9.87 7.38 -24.48
CA ASP A 370 -11.29 7.25 -24.79
C ASP A 370 -11.84 8.51 -25.45
N MET A 371 -11.59 9.68 -24.87
CA MET A 371 -12.10 10.97 -25.38
C MET A 371 -11.51 11.36 -26.75
N LEU A 372 -10.28 10.91 -27.04
CA LEU A 372 -9.61 11.15 -28.32
C LEU A 372 -9.92 10.04 -29.35
N GLY A 373 -10.62 8.98 -28.98
CA GLY A 373 -10.84 7.81 -29.83
C GLY A 373 -9.56 7.06 -30.17
N ILE A 374 -8.51 7.20 -29.35
CA ILE A 374 -7.20 6.56 -29.51
C ILE A 374 -7.20 5.15 -28.93
N GLN A 375 -8.17 4.78 -28.08
CA GLN A 375 -8.28 3.42 -27.57
C GLN A 375 -8.10 2.45 -28.72
N ASN A 376 -6.94 1.80 -28.74
CA ASN A 376 -6.64 0.84 -29.77
C ASN A 376 -7.75 -0.20 -29.67
N LYS A 377 -8.54 -0.34 -30.74
CA LYS A 377 -9.39 -1.52 -30.96
C LYS A 377 -8.53 -2.77 -31.18
N THR A 378 -7.41 -2.89 -30.46
CA THR A 378 -6.59 -4.08 -30.38
C THR A 378 -7.01 -4.80 -29.12
N ILE A 379 -8.11 -5.55 -29.25
CA ILE A 379 -8.16 -6.87 -28.64
C ILE A 379 -7.82 -7.82 -29.81
N PRO A 380 -6.93 -8.81 -29.63
CA PRO A 380 -6.76 -9.88 -30.61
C PRO A 380 -8.08 -10.61 -30.90
#